data_AF-A0AA88I5B9-F1
#
_entry.id   AF-A0AA88I5B9-F1
#
_cell.length_a   1.000
_cell.length_b   1.000
_cell.length_c   1.000
_cell.angle_alpha   90.00
_cell.angle_beta   90.00
_cell.angle_gamma   90.00
#
_symmetry.space_group_name_H-M   'P 1'
#
loop_
_entity.id
_entity.type
_entity.pdbx_description
1 polymer ?
#
loop_
_entity_poly.entity_id
_entity_poly.type
_entity_poly.pdbx_seq_one_letter_code
_entity_poly.pdbx_strand_id
1 'polypeptide(L)'
;MVHSFFKSSVHCMDRSNHCVVSIFQKERENNPDQSDGIAATKTLQKILQSINKDLTLQEVSKMMENASEAMMKVDCSFTSVQSSTALFRRYITLTVELQVISFL
;
A
#
# COMPACT_ATOMS: atom_id res chain seq x y z
N MET A 1 5.50 -23.82 12.66
CA MET A 1 4.13 -23.85 12.12
C MET A 1 3.72 -22.43 11.67
N VAL A 2 4.43 -21.83 10.70
CA VAL A 2 4.28 -20.40 10.32
C VAL A 2 3.99 -20.22 8.82
N HIS A 3 3.83 -21.31 8.07
CA HIS A 3 3.79 -21.27 6.60
C HIS A 3 2.39 -21.24 5.97
N SER A 4 1.31 -21.24 6.76
CA SER A 4 -0.06 -21.42 6.24
C SER A 4 -0.94 -20.17 6.21
N PHE A 5 -0.53 -19.03 6.78
CA PHE A 5 -1.41 -17.84 6.87
C PHE A 5 -1.43 -16.94 5.63
N PHE A 6 -0.46 -17.06 4.71
CA PHE A 6 -0.30 -16.10 3.61
C PHE A 6 -1.04 -16.45 2.32
N LYS A 7 -1.69 -17.63 2.21
CA LYS A 7 -2.11 -18.17 0.91
C LYS A 7 -3.55 -17.85 0.48
N SER A 8 -4.41 -17.28 1.34
CA SER A 8 -5.87 -17.23 1.06
C SER A 8 -6.46 -15.83 0.89
N SER A 9 -5.73 -14.80 0.47
CA SER A 9 -6.33 -13.45 0.40
C SER A 9 -5.98 -12.60 -0.82
N VAL A 10 -5.24 -13.11 -1.79
CA VAL A 10 -4.83 -12.33 -2.97
C VAL A 10 -5.65 -12.74 -4.20
N HIS A 11 -6.99 -12.79 -4.09
CA HIS A 11 -7.85 -13.09 -5.24
C HIS A 11 -8.62 -11.86 -5.78
N CYS A 12 -8.57 -10.71 -5.11
CA CYS A 12 -9.13 -9.46 -5.63
C CYS A 12 -8.04 -8.61 -6.29
N MET A 13 -7.65 -8.95 -7.51
CA MET A 13 -6.78 -8.08 -8.34
C MET A 13 -7.62 -7.34 -9.37
N ASP A 14 -8.57 -6.56 -8.90
CA ASP A 14 -9.09 -5.43 -9.66
C ASP A 14 -8.57 -4.16 -8.97
N ARG A 15 -7.99 -3.23 -9.73
CA ARG A 15 -7.37 -1.98 -9.23
C ARG A 15 -8.42 -0.95 -8.81
N SER A 16 -9.60 -1.42 -8.41
CA SER A 16 -10.71 -0.60 -8.00
C SER A 16 -10.51 -0.10 -6.57
N ASN A 17 -11.02 1.09 -6.27
CA ASN A 17 -10.98 1.67 -4.92
C ASN A 17 -11.62 0.73 -3.87
N HIS A 18 -12.56 -0.12 -4.28
CA HIS A 18 -13.17 -1.14 -3.44
C HIS A 18 -12.15 -2.17 -2.92
N CYS A 19 -11.21 -2.61 -3.77
CA CYS A 19 -10.16 -3.54 -3.35
C CYS A 19 -9.25 -2.92 -2.29
N VAL A 20 -8.80 -1.68 -2.51
CA VAL A 20 -7.93 -0.95 -1.57
C VAL A 20 -8.56 -0.85 -0.18
N VAL A 21 -9.83 -0.41 -0.12
CA VAL A 21 -10.55 -0.24 1.14
C VAL A 21 -10.70 -1.58 1.87
N SER A 22 -11.03 -2.66 1.15
CA SER A 22 -11.17 -3.98 1.75
C SER A 22 -9.86 -4.52 2.34
N ILE A 23 -8.72 -4.28 1.66
CA ILE A 23 -7.40 -4.66 2.18
C ILE A 23 -7.08 -3.85 3.44
N PHE A 24 -7.33 -2.53 3.40
CA PHE A 24 -7.07 -1.64 4.53
C PHE A 24 -7.90 -1.99 5.77
N GLN A 25 -9.20 -2.22 5.60
CA GLN A 25 -10.07 -2.67 6.69
C GLN A 25 -9.59 -3.99 7.27
N LYS A 26 -9.23 -4.95 6.41
CA LYS A 26 -8.68 -6.23 6.83
C LYS A 26 -7.35 -6.09 7.59
N GLU A 27 -6.50 -5.13 7.22
CA GLU A 27 -5.27 -4.84 7.99
C GLU A 27 -5.59 -4.34 9.40
N ARG A 28 -6.55 -3.42 9.53
CA ARG A 28 -7.01 -2.89 10.83
C ARG A 28 -7.65 -3.97 11.70
N GLU A 29 -8.53 -4.78 11.12
CA GLU A 29 -9.23 -5.85 11.84
C GLU A 29 -8.28 -6.94 12.35
N ASN A 30 -7.30 -7.36 11.53
CA ASN A 30 -6.35 -8.40 11.92
C ASN A 30 -5.30 -7.91 12.93
N ASN A 31 -5.11 -6.59 13.06
CA ASN A 31 -4.09 -6.00 13.93
C ASN A 31 -4.67 -4.75 14.64
N PRO A 32 -5.60 -4.92 15.59
CA PRO A 32 -6.34 -3.81 16.19
C PRO A 32 -5.44 -2.82 16.95
N ASP A 33 -4.27 -3.26 17.42
CA ASP A 33 -3.31 -2.43 18.16
C ASP A 33 -2.41 -1.56 17.27
N GLN A 34 -2.46 -1.76 15.94
CA GLN A 34 -1.64 -0.96 15.01
C GLN A 34 -2.33 0.35 14.68
N SER A 35 -1.55 1.41 14.45
CA SER A 35 -2.11 2.68 13.99
C SER A 35 -2.66 2.57 12.56
N ASP A 36 -3.63 3.43 12.23
CA ASP A 36 -4.17 3.54 10.87
C ASP A 36 -3.07 3.82 9.84
N GLY A 37 -2.03 4.58 10.22
CA GLY A 37 -0.85 4.81 9.40
C GLY A 37 -0.09 3.53 9.04
N ILE A 38 0.15 2.63 10.02
CA ILE A 38 0.80 1.34 9.76
C ILE A 38 -0.08 0.44 8.88
N ALA A 39 -1.39 0.41 9.14
CA ALA A 39 -2.33 -0.32 8.31
C ALA A 39 -2.32 0.20 6.85
N ALA A 40 -2.23 1.52 6.66
CA ALA A 40 -2.15 2.15 5.34
C ALA A 40 -0.84 1.80 4.62
N THR A 41 0.30 1.86 5.32
CA THR A 41 1.60 1.46 4.77
C THR A 41 1.60 -0.01 4.34
N LYS A 42 1.07 -0.92 5.18
CA LYS A 42 0.95 -2.35 4.82
C LYS A 42 0.03 -2.56 3.62
N THR A 43 -1.03 -1.77 3.51
CA THR A 43 -1.94 -1.80 2.35
C THR A 43 -1.21 -1.41 1.07
N LEU A 44 -0.47 -0.29 1.07
CA LEU A 44 0.34 0.12 -0.08
C LEU A 44 1.42 -0.90 -0.45
N GLN A 45 2.07 -1.51 0.55
CA GLN A 45 3.04 -2.58 0.33
C GLN A 45 2.40 -3.79 -0.36
N LYS A 46 1.20 -4.21 0.07
CA LYS A 46 0.46 -5.31 -0.57
C LYS A 46 0.07 -4.97 -1.99
N ILE A 47 -0.40 -3.76 -2.24
CA ILE A 47 -0.72 -3.29 -3.59
C ILE A 47 0.54 -3.36 -4.47
N LEU A 48 1.70 -2.86 -4.01
CA LEU A 48 2.97 -2.95 -4.72
C LEU A 48 3.38 -4.39 -5.08
N GLN A 49 3.28 -5.31 -4.12
CA GLN A 49 3.61 -6.73 -4.33
C GLN A 49 2.67 -7.41 -5.34
N SER A 50 1.51 -6.81 -5.57
CA SER A 50 0.47 -7.29 -6.47
C SER A 50 0.64 -6.78 -7.91
N ILE A 51 1.55 -5.82 -8.15
CA ILE A 51 1.71 -5.21 -9.48
C ILE A 51 2.51 -6.13 -10.41
N ASN A 52 2.08 -6.22 -11.67
CA ASN A 52 2.88 -6.77 -12.76
C ASN A 52 4.11 -5.90 -13.04
N LYS A 53 5.20 -6.50 -13.53
CA LYS A 53 6.51 -5.85 -13.68
C LYS A 53 6.58 -4.70 -14.70
N ASP A 54 5.50 -4.43 -15.43
CA ASP A 54 5.52 -3.52 -16.58
C ASP A 54 5.01 -2.09 -16.27
N LEU A 55 4.77 -1.75 -15.00
CA LEU A 55 4.38 -0.38 -14.64
C LEU A 55 5.59 0.55 -14.53
N THR A 56 5.43 1.74 -15.08
CA THR A 56 6.35 2.86 -14.90
C THR A 56 6.25 3.42 -13.47
N LEU A 57 7.31 4.11 -13.02
CA LEU A 57 7.32 4.80 -11.72
C LEU A 57 6.17 5.80 -11.58
N GLN A 58 5.81 6.47 -12.67
CA GLN A 58 4.70 7.44 -12.68
C GLN A 58 3.35 6.74 -12.46
N GLU A 59 3.12 5.60 -13.10
CA GLU A 59 1.90 4.80 -12.91
C GLU A 59 1.80 4.24 -11.48
N VAL A 60 2.93 3.78 -10.93
CA VAL A 60 3.00 3.33 -9.53
C VAL A 60 2.68 4.49 -8.58
N SER A 61 3.25 5.67 -8.79
CA SER A 61 3.00 6.85 -7.95
C SER A 61 1.52 7.26 -7.98
N LYS A 62 0.92 7.31 -9.17
CA LYS A 62 -0.50 7.64 -9.35
C LYS A 62 -1.43 6.61 -8.69
N MET A 63 -1.10 5.33 -8.81
CA MET A 63 -1.87 4.26 -8.18
C MET A 63 -1.80 4.35 -6.64
N MET A 64 -0.63 4.63 -6.06
CA MET A 64 -0.49 4.84 -4.62
C MET A 64 -1.27 6.05 -4.11
N GLU A 65 -1.31 7.13 -4.89
CA GLU A 65 -2.08 8.32 -4.58
C GLU A 65 -3.58 8.02 -4.54
N ASN A 66 -4.10 7.37 -5.57
CA ASN A 66 -5.50 6.91 -5.60
C ASN A 66 -5.83 5.99 -4.42
N ALA A 67 -4.91 5.06 -4.08
CA ALA A 67 -5.09 4.17 -2.95
C ALA A 67 -5.12 4.93 -1.61
N SER A 68 -4.24 5.92 -1.43
CA SER A 68 -4.25 6.80 -0.26
C SER A 68 -5.58 7.55 -0.15
N GLU A 69 -6.07 8.12 -1.25
CA GLU A 69 -7.36 8.82 -1.27
C GLU A 69 -8.53 7.91 -0.95
N ALA A 70 -8.52 6.66 -1.40
CA ALA A 70 -9.53 5.67 -1.05
C ALA A 70 -9.52 5.35 0.45
N MET A 71 -8.34 5.14 1.05
CA MET A 71 -8.21 4.88 2.49
C MET A 71 -8.64 6.06 3.35
N MET A 72 -8.35 7.30 2.92
CA MET A 72 -8.74 8.52 3.64
C MET A 72 -10.27 8.75 3.70
N LYS A 73 -11.06 8.03 2.91
CA LYS A 73 -12.54 8.08 2.95
C LYS A 73 -13.14 7.08 3.95
N VAL A 74 -12.32 6.21 4.53
CA VAL A 74 -12.74 5.28 5.59
C VAL A 74 -12.76 6.01 6.93
N ASP A 75 -13.66 5.61 7.83
CA ASP A 75 -13.70 6.12 9.20
C ASP A 75 -12.43 5.68 9.97
N CYS A 76 -11.41 6.55 9.96
CA CYS A 76 -10.07 6.34 10.49
C CYS A 76 -9.34 7.69 10.67
N SER A 77 -8.14 7.67 11.23
CA SER A 77 -7.30 8.85 11.37
C SER A 77 -6.77 9.34 10.01
N PHE A 78 -7.47 10.33 9.45
CA PHE A 78 -7.11 10.98 8.17
C PHE A 78 -5.63 11.41 8.13
N THR A 79 -5.17 12.11 9.18
CA THR A 79 -3.79 12.64 9.25
C THR A 79 -2.75 11.52 9.35
N SER A 80 -3.06 10.44 10.07
CA SER A 80 -2.17 9.28 10.18
C SER A 80 -2.02 8.55 8.84
N VAL A 81 -3.14 8.34 8.12
CA VAL A 81 -3.13 7.76 6.78
C VAL A 81 -2.35 8.65 5.82
N GLN A 82 -2.70 9.93 5.72
CA GLN A 82 -2.07 10.88 4.79
C GLN A 82 -0.55 10.99 4.99
N SER A 83 -0.10 11.14 6.23
CA SER A 83 1.34 11.27 6.54
C SER A 83 2.11 9.99 6.24
N SER A 84 1.56 8.83 6.61
CA SER A 84 2.21 7.53 6.44
C SER A 84 2.30 7.12 4.97
N THR A 85 1.25 7.35 4.18
CA THR A 85 1.26 7.07 2.74
C THR A 85 2.19 8.02 1.99
N ALA A 86 2.26 9.30 2.37
CA ALA A 86 3.21 10.26 1.80
C ALA A 86 4.67 9.88 2.08
N LEU A 87 4.99 9.47 3.31
CA LEU A 87 6.32 8.97 3.67
C LEU A 87 6.68 7.71 2.89
N PHE A 88 5.75 6.76 2.76
CA PHE A 88 5.97 5.54 1.99
C PHE A 88 6.24 5.83 0.51
N ARG A 89 5.47 6.74 -0.12
CA ARG A 89 5.72 7.18 -1.50
C ARG A 89 7.12 7.75 -1.67
N ARG A 90 7.55 8.64 -0.76
CA ARG A 90 8.91 9.22 -0.78
C ARG A 90 9.99 8.15 -0.66
N TYR A 91 9.80 7.16 0.21
CA TYR A 91 10.72 6.03 0.35
C TYR A 91 10.87 5.25 -0.96
N ILE A 92 9.75 4.96 -1.65
CA ILE A 92 9.79 4.24 -2.93
C ILE A 92 10.50 5.06 -4.00
N THR A 93 10.18 6.34 -4.15
CA THR A 93 10.86 7.23 -5.11
C THR A 93 12.36 7.25 -4.88
N LEU A 94 12.80 7.48 -3.64
CA LEU A 94 14.23 7.51 -3.29
C LEU A 94 14.91 6.16 -3.55
N THR A 95 14.25 5.05 -3.22
CA THR A 95 14.81 3.71 -3.44
C THR A 95 15.02 3.43 -4.93
N VAL A 96 14.08 3.86 -5.78
CA VAL A 96 14.19 3.72 -7.24
C VAL A 96 15.31 4.60 -7.80
N GLU A 97 15.41 5.86 -7.35
CA GLU A 97 16.48 6.76 -7.76
C GLU A 97 17.88 6.25 -7.35
N LEU A 98 18.02 5.75 -6.11
CA LEU A 98 19.27 5.17 -5.62
C LEU A 98 19.67 3.90 -6.38
N GLN A 99 18.71 3.06 -6.77
CA GLN A 99 18.99 1.90 -7.62
C GLN A 99 19.56 2.35 -8.97
N VAL A 100 18.97 3.37 -9.61
CA VAL A 100 19.49 3.92 -10.87
C VAL A 100 20.93 4.44 -10.72
N ILE A 101 21.25 5.12 -9.62
CA ILE A 101 22.60 5.64 -9.36
C ILE A 101 23.60 4.50 -9.13
N SER A 102 23.20 3.38 -8.50
CA SER A 102 24.11 2.26 -8.23
C SER A 102 24.54 1.45 -9.48
N PHE A 103 23.92 1.69 -10.64
CA PHE A 103 24.28 1.10 -11.93
C PHE A 103 25.07 2.05 -12.85
N LEU A 104 25.41 3.24 -12.36
CA LEU A 104 26.31 4.21 -13.00
C LEU A 104 27.68 4.18 -12.30
#